data_AF-A0A957NIV7-F1
#
_entry.id   AF-A0A957NIV7-F1
#
_cell.length_a   1.000
_cell.length_b   1.000
_cell.length_c   1.000
_cell.angle_alpha   90.00
_cell.angle_beta   90.00
_cell.angle_gamma   90.00
#
_symmetry.space_group_name_H-M   'P 1'
#
loop_
_entity.id
_entity.type
_entity.pdbx_description
1 polymer ?
#
loop_
_entity_poly.entity_id
_entity_poly.type
_entity_poly.pdbx_seq_one_letter_code
_entity_poly.pdbx_strand_id
1 'polypeptide(L)' 'MATLFVPTPLRRLTGGASKVEVQGDNIGALLQALDQQYPGVNERLLDGDGNVKRFINIFIYDDAFGSL' A
#
# COMPACT_ATOMS: atom_id res chain seq x y z
N MET A 1 4.52 11.54 2.82
CA MET A 1 3.67 10.70 3.71
C MET A 1 2.40 10.40 2.95
N ALA A 2 1.97 9.13 2.89
CA ALA A 2 0.82 8.71 2.10
C ALA A 2 -0.11 7.82 2.93
N THR A 3 -1.40 7.96 2.68
CA THR A 3 -2.44 7.12 3.29
C THR A 3 -2.78 5.99 2.34
N LEU A 4 -2.53 4.74 2.75
CA LEU A 4 -2.92 3.56 1.98
C LEU A 4 -4.22 2.98 2.52
N PHE A 5 -5.12 2.64 1.59
CA PHE A 5 -6.37 1.95 1.90
C PHE A 5 -6.17 0.45 1.82
N VAL A 6 -6.47 -0.26 2.90
CA VAL A 6 -6.22 -1.70 3.00
C VAL A 6 -7.50 -2.47 2.69
N PRO A 7 -7.56 -3.23 1.58
CA PRO A 7 -8.72 -4.04 1.23
C PRO A 7 -8.89 -5.18 2.23
N THR A 8 -10.14 -5.64 2.41
CA THR A 8 -10.51 -6.67 3.39
C THR A 8 -9.60 -7.90 3.42
N PRO A 9 -9.16 -8.47 2.28
CA PRO A 9 -8.27 -9.64 2.27
C PRO A 9 -6.91 -9.38 2.94
N LEU A 10 -6.42 -8.14 2.91
CA LEU A 10 -5.11 -7.76 3.45
C LEU A 10 -5.20 -7.31 4.92
N ARG A 11 -6.40 -7.07 5.45
CA ARG A 11 -6.58 -6.60 6.83
C ARG A 11 -6.04 -7.57 7.89
N ARG A 12 -5.94 -8.87 7.57
CA ARG A 12 -5.33 -9.84 8.50
C ARG A 12 -3.84 -9.56 8.72
N LEU A 13 -3.16 -8.96 7.76
CA LEU A 13 -1.74 -8.60 7.84
C LEU A 13 -1.54 -7.23 8.52
N THR A 14 -2.53 -6.35 8.42
CA THR A 14 -2.49 -5.00 9.02
C THR A 14 -3.15 -4.90 10.39
N GLY A 15 -3.36 -6.03 11.08
CA GLY A 15 -4.00 -6.04 12.40
C GLY A 15 -5.45 -5.54 12.41
N GLY A 16 -6.15 -5.62 11.28
CA GLY A 16 -7.51 -5.13 11.11
C GLY A 16 -7.62 -3.69 10.57
N ALA A 17 -6.49 -2.98 10.42
CA ALA A 17 -6.49 -1.59 9.96
C ALA A 17 -7.05 -1.47 8.53
N SER A 18 -8.00 -0.56 8.35
CA SER A 18 -8.59 -0.22 7.04
C SER A 18 -7.82 0.88 6.31
N LYS A 19 -7.02 1.66 7.05
CA LYS A 19 -6.10 2.70 6.55
C LYS A 19 -4.79 2.59 7.30
N VAL A 20 -3.68 2.81 6.60
CA VAL A 20 -2.35 2.83 7.19
C VAL A 20 -1.58 4.02 6.64
N GLU A 21 -0.82 4.69 7.50
CA GLU A 21 0.02 5.82 7.14
C GLU A 21 1.45 5.32 6.93
N VAL A 22 2.00 5.60 5.76
CA VAL A 22 3.34 5.13 5.38
C VAL A 22 4.15 6.30 4.83
N GLN A 23 5.45 6.29 5.13
CA GLN A 23 6.40 7.26 4.62
C GLN A 23 7.21 6.66 3.47
N GLY A 24 7.40 7.43 2.41
CA GLY A 24 8.14 7.04 1.23
C GLY A 24 8.00 8.10 0.13
N ASP A 25 9.04 8.22 -0.69
CA ASP A 25 9.13 9.25 -1.75
C ASP A 25 8.58 8.78 -3.10
N ASN A 26 8.37 7.46 -3.25
CA ASN A 26 7.78 6.84 -4.43
C ASN A 26 7.04 5.55 -4.05
N ILE A 27 6.33 4.96 -5.00
CA ILE A 27 5.53 3.73 -4.79
C ILE A 27 6.38 2.57 -4.26
N GLY A 28 7.59 2.38 -4.79
CA GLY A 28 8.49 1.32 -4.32
C GLY A 28 8.90 1.52 -2.86
N ALA A 29 9.28 2.75 -2.49
CA ALA A 29 9.61 3.11 -1.12
C ALA A 29 8.41 2.92 -0.17
N LEU A 30 7.20 3.29 -0.61
CA LEU A 30 5.97 3.08 0.16
C LEU A 30 5.68 1.59 0.38
N LEU A 31 5.81 0.75 -0.65
CA LEU A 31 5.60 -0.70 -0.53
C LEU A 31 6.64 -1.35 0.37
N GLN A 32 7.89 -0.93 0.30
CA GLN A 32 8.94 -1.40 1.20
C GLN A 32 8.67 -0.99 2.64
N ALA A 33 8.33 0.28 2.88
CA ALA A 33 8.01 0.77 4.23
C ALA A 33 6.74 0.10 4.80
N LEU A 34 5.74 -0.19 3.94
CA LEU A 34 4.54 -0.92 4.32
C LEU A 34 4.87 -2.34 4.79
N ASP A 35 5.77 -3.05 4.10
CA ASP A 35 6.18 -4.41 4.47
C ASP A 35 7.07 -4.44 5.71
N GLN A 36 7.90 -3.41 5.94
CA GLN A 36 8.62 -3.24 7.20
C GLN A 36 7.66 -3.09 8.39
N GLN A 37 6.54 -2.38 8.20
CA GLN A 37 5.53 -2.19 9.24
C GLN A 37 4.61 -3.41 9.39
N TYR A 38 4.34 -4.11 8.28
CA TYR A 38 3.45 -5.27 8.20
C TYR A 38 4.11 -6.38 7.37
N PRO A 39 4.96 -7.22 7.99
CA PRO A 39 5.71 -8.26 7.30
C PRO A 39 4.83 -9.21 6.49
N GLY A 40 5.18 -9.44 5.23
CA GLY A 40 4.47 -10.35 4.32
C GLY A 40 3.35 -9.69 3.52
N VAL A 41 3.16 -8.36 3.64
CA VAL A 41 2.25 -7.62 2.75
C VAL A 41 2.79 -7.61 1.33
N ASN A 42 4.10 -7.45 1.13
CA ASN A 42 4.66 -7.43 -0.23
C ASN A 42 4.50 -8.77 -0.95
N GLU A 43 4.50 -9.91 -0.26
CA GLU A 43 4.24 -11.21 -0.88
C GLU A 43 2.82 -11.32 -1.48
N ARG A 44 1.87 -10.54 -0.92
CA ARG A 44 0.51 -10.43 -1.45
C ARG A 44 0.43 -9.45 -2.62
N LEU A 45 1.28 -8.43 -2.64
CA LEU A 45 1.20 -7.33 -3.60
C LEU A 45 2.10 -7.52 -4.83
N LEU A 46 3.26 -8.14 -4.64
CA LEU A 46 4.33 -8.28 -5.62
C LEU A 46 4.45 -9.73 -6.10
N ASP A 47 4.91 -9.94 -7.33
CA ASP A 47 5.35 -11.24 -7.83
C ASP A 47 6.81 -11.53 -7.50
N GLY A 48 7.32 -12.68 -7.98
CA GLY A 48 8.68 -13.13 -7.69
C GLY A 48 9.78 -12.26 -8.29
N ASP A 49 9.45 -11.43 -9.28
CA ASP A 49 10.35 -10.46 -9.90
C ASP A 49 10.25 -9.08 -9.24
N GLY A 50 9.42 -8.93 -8.19
CA GLY A 50 9.20 -7.67 -7.48
C GLY A 50 8.24 -6.72 -8.18
N ASN A 51 7.54 -7.16 -9.24
CA ASN A 51 6.53 -6.34 -9.91
C ASN A 51 5.18 -6.46 -9.23
N VAL A 52 4.34 -5.43 -9.35
CA VAL A 52 2.96 -5.48 -8.81
C VAL A 52 2.16 -6.55 -9.55
N LYS A 53 1.52 -7.46 -8.80
CA LYS A 53 0.73 -8.55 -9.38
C LYS A 53 -0.38 -7.98 -10.26
N ARG A 54 -0.66 -8.66 -11.39
CA ARG A 54 -1.60 -8.23 -12.44
C ARG A 54 -3.02 -7.88 -11.99
N PHE A 55 -3.48 -8.44 -10.87
CA PHE A 55 -4.81 -8.22 -10.31
C PHE A 55 -4.85 -7.11 -9.26
N ILE A 56 -3.75 -6.38 -9.08
CA ILE A 56 -3.65 -5.25 -8.17
C ILE A 56 -3.58 -3.96 -8.96
N ASN A 57 -4.49 -3.07 -8.65
CA ASN A 57 -4.50 -1.72 -9.17
C ASN A 57 -4.10 -0.77 -8.05
N ILE A 58 -3.14 0.10 -8.33
CA ILE A 58 -2.71 1.16 -7.42
C ILE A 58 -3.26 2.47 -7.96
N PHE A 59 -4.00 3.18 -7.12
CA PHE A 59 -4.57 4.48 -7.44
C PHE A 59 -3.86 5.53 -6.58
N ILE A 60 -3.37 6.59 -7.23
CA ILE A 60 -2.81 7.75 -6.55
C ILE A 60 -3.90 8.80 -6.51
N TYR A 61 -4.34 9.15 -5.31
CA TYR A 61 -5.23 10.28 -5.10
C TYR A 61 -4.37 11.49 -4.76
N ASP A 62 -4.42 12.52 -5.60
CA ASP A 62 -3.85 13.82 -5.31
C ASP A 62 -4.95 14.70 -4.71
N ASP A 63 -4.72 15.20 -3.49
CA ASP A 63 -5.72 15.96 -2.73
C ASP A 63 -5.98 17.37 -3.31
N ALA A 64 -5.28 17.79 -4.37
CA ALA A 64 -5.50 19.09 -5.01
C ALA A 64 -6.90 19.28 -5.64
N PHE A 65 -7.74 18.24 -5.64
CA PHE A 65 -9.14 18.31 -6.08
C PHE A 65 -10.14 18.69 -4.98
N GLY A 66 -9.68 18.94 -3.74
CA GLY A 66 -10.52 19.05 -2.54
C GLY A 66 -10.85 20.46 -2.03
N SER A 67 -10.47 21.54 -2.72
CA SER A 67 -10.82 22.91 -2.32
C SER A 67 -11.53 23.67 -3.44
N LEU A 68 -12.86 23.52 -3.50
CA LEU A 68 -13.80 24.41 -4.19
C LEU A 68 -14.82 24.93 -3.19
#